data_AF-A0A376U6X0-F1
#
_entry.id   AF-A0A376U6X0-F1
#
_cell.length_a   1.000
_cell.length_b   1.000
_cell.length_c   1.000
_cell.angle_alpha   90.00
_cell.angle_beta   90.00
_cell.angle_gamma   90.00
#
_symmetry.space_group_name_H-M   'P 1'
#
loop_
_entity.id
_entity.type
_entity.pdbx_description
1 polymer ?
#
loop_
_entity_poly.entity_id
_entity_poly.type
_entity_poly.pdbx_seq_one_letter_code
_entity_poly.pdbx_strand_id
1 'polypeptide(L)'
;MATANGTVKKTVLTEFNRLRTAGKVAIKLVDGDELIGVDLTSGEDEVMLFSAEGKVVRFKESSVRAMGCNTTGVRGIRLGEGDKVVSLIVPRGDGAILTATQNGYGKRTAVAEYPTKSRATKGVISIKVTERNGLVVGAVQVDDCDQIMMITDAGTLVRTRVSEISIVGRNTQGVILIRTAEDENVVGLQRVAEPVDEEDLDTIDGSAAEGDDEIAPEVDVDDEPEEE
;
A
#
# COMPACT_ATOMS: atom_id res chain seq x y z
N MET A 1 5.67 8.45 5.79
CA MET A 1 5.37 9.60 4.87
C MET A 1 6.44 9.68 3.80
N ALA A 2 6.05 9.94 2.55
CA ALA A 2 6.94 10.17 1.41
C ALA A 2 6.42 11.35 0.55
N THR A 3 7.33 12.15 0.01
CA THR A 3 7.02 13.32 -0.82
C THR A 3 7.46 13.13 -2.27
N ALA A 4 6.91 13.93 -3.19
CA ALA A 4 7.21 13.87 -4.62
C ALA A 4 8.69 14.08 -4.94
N ASN A 5 9.41 14.93 -4.19
CA ASN A 5 10.85 15.13 -4.40
C ASN A 5 11.75 14.01 -3.83
N GLY A 6 11.16 12.94 -3.29
CA GLY A 6 11.89 11.80 -2.74
C GLY A 6 12.32 11.95 -1.27
N THR A 7 11.76 12.91 -0.53
CA THR A 7 11.93 13.00 0.92
C THR A 7 11.02 12.00 1.62
N VAL A 8 11.52 11.36 2.68
CA VAL A 8 10.76 10.47 3.55
C VAL A 8 10.85 10.91 5.00
N LYS A 9 9.80 10.62 5.74
CA LYS A 9 9.76 10.88 7.17
C LYS A 9 8.99 9.79 7.92
N LYS A 10 9.58 9.39 9.06
CA LYS A 10 8.98 8.53 10.08
C LYS A 10 8.71 9.35 11.34
N THR A 11 7.51 9.25 11.87
CA THR A 11 7.07 9.92 13.09
C THR A 11 6.33 8.90 13.94
N VAL A 12 6.61 8.85 15.24
CA VAL A 12 5.94 7.93 16.16
C VAL A 12 4.45 8.29 16.21
N LEU A 13 3.57 7.29 16.16
CA LEU A 13 2.12 7.52 16.03
C LEU A 13 1.54 8.35 17.19
N THR A 14 2.10 8.23 18.40
CA THR A 14 1.68 8.98 19.59
C THR A 14 1.82 10.50 19.46
N GLU A 15 2.65 11.00 18.52
CA GLU A 15 2.70 12.42 18.15
C GLU A 15 1.36 12.94 17.59
N PHE A 16 0.48 12.06 17.13
CA PHE A 16 -0.83 12.39 16.58
C PHE A 16 -1.98 12.17 17.57
N ASN A 17 -1.72 11.86 18.85
CA ASN A 17 -2.80 11.62 19.84
C ASN A 17 -3.63 12.87 20.18
N ARG A 18 -3.13 14.08 19.89
CA ARG A 18 -3.83 15.36 20.17
C ARG A 18 -4.01 16.14 18.88
N LEU A 19 -5.02 15.76 18.09
CA LEU A 19 -5.41 16.47 16.87
C LEU A 19 -6.39 17.60 17.20
N ARG A 20 -6.26 18.70 16.45
CA ARG A 20 -7.19 19.82 16.47
C ARG A 20 -8.06 19.74 15.22
N THR A 21 -9.27 20.28 15.27
CA THR A 21 -10.15 20.41 14.09
C THR A 21 -9.50 21.21 12.96
N ALA A 22 -8.66 22.20 13.31
CA ALA A 22 -7.88 22.99 12.34
C ALA A 22 -6.69 22.22 11.72
N GLY A 23 -6.47 20.95 12.10
CA GLY A 23 -5.34 20.14 11.65
C GLY A 23 -4.04 20.38 12.42
N LYS A 24 -3.00 19.60 12.05
CA LYS A 24 -1.64 19.67 12.58
C LYS A 24 -0.67 19.48 11.43
N VAL A 25 0.43 20.23 11.43
CA VAL A 25 1.52 20.02 10.45
C VAL A 25 2.12 18.64 10.66
N ALA A 26 1.95 17.73 9.71
CA ALA A 26 2.50 16.38 9.77
C ALA A 26 3.95 16.33 9.26
N ILE A 27 4.30 17.16 8.28
CA ILE A 27 5.61 17.30 7.65
C ILE A 27 5.79 18.73 7.13
N LYS A 28 6.99 19.29 7.25
CA LYS A 28 7.31 20.58 6.61
C LYS A 28 7.74 20.32 5.17
N LEU A 29 6.95 20.80 4.22
CA LEU A 29 7.28 20.75 2.80
C LEU A 29 8.12 21.97 2.41
N VAL A 30 8.99 21.78 1.43
CA VAL A 30 9.66 22.88 0.72
C VAL A 30 8.75 23.32 -0.44
N ASP A 31 8.95 24.54 -0.94
CA ASP A 31 8.16 25.06 -2.06
C ASP A 31 8.22 24.10 -3.27
N GLY A 32 7.05 23.82 -3.84
CA GLY A 32 6.89 22.92 -4.99
C GLY A 32 6.94 21.42 -4.65
N ASP A 33 7.12 21.03 -3.39
CA ASP A 33 7.02 19.62 -2.97
C ASP A 33 5.63 19.30 -2.42
N GLU A 34 5.23 18.04 -2.56
CA GLU A 34 3.91 17.55 -2.17
C GLU A 34 4.03 16.21 -1.45
N LEU A 35 3.14 15.97 -0.48
CA LEU A 35 3.05 14.68 0.20
C LEU A 35 2.28 13.70 -0.70
N ILE A 36 2.96 12.65 -1.20
CA ILE A 36 2.37 11.68 -2.14
C ILE A 36 1.90 10.40 -1.48
N GLY A 37 2.34 10.12 -0.24
CA GLY A 37 2.08 8.83 0.37
C GLY A 37 2.34 8.79 1.87
N VAL A 38 1.46 8.09 2.56
CA VAL A 38 1.54 7.82 4.00
C VAL A 38 1.07 6.39 4.23
N ASP A 39 1.78 5.66 5.08
CA ASP A 39 1.38 4.33 5.55
C ASP A 39 1.91 4.18 6.99
N LEU A 40 1.30 3.27 7.75
CA LEU A 40 1.72 2.89 9.08
C LEU A 40 2.81 1.82 8.98
N THR A 41 3.80 1.93 9.85
CA THR A 41 4.89 0.95 9.94
C THR A 41 5.17 0.59 11.39
N SER A 42 5.80 -0.56 11.61
CA SER A 42 5.96 -1.23 12.90
C SER A 42 7.37 -1.14 13.50
N GLY A 43 8.37 -0.69 12.73
CA GLY A 43 9.78 -0.71 13.16
C GLY A 43 10.67 -1.61 12.31
N GLU A 44 10.12 -2.71 11.81
CA GLU A 44 10.84 -3.77 11.08
C GLU A 44 10.54 -3.78 9.58
N ASP A 45 9.55 -3.00 9.16
CA ASP A 45 9.09 -2.96 7.78
C ASP A 45 10.16 -2.42 6.81
N GLU A 46 9.90 -2.68 5.54
CA GLU A 46 10.61 -2.04 4.44
C GLU A 46 9.72 -1.01 3.76
N VAL A 47 10.37 -0.10 3.03
CA VAL A 47 9.72 0.98 2.30
C VAL A 47 10.19 0.94 0.87
N MET A 48 9.24 1.01 -0.05
CA MET A 48 9.48 1.11 -1.48
C MET A 48 8.98 2.46 -1.99
N LEU A 49 9.84 3.18 -2.73
CA LEU A 49 9.49 4.42 -3.42
C LEU A 49 9.64 4.21 -4.91
N PHE A 50 8.60 4.55 -5.68
CA PHE A 50 8.57 4.43 -7.13
C PHE A 50 8.55 5.81 -7.77
N SER A 51 9.35 6.01 -8.82
CA SER A 51 9.41 7.27 -9.55
C SER A 51 8.71 7.21 -10.91
N ALA A 52 8.37 8.39 -11.44
CA ALA A 52 7.74 8.55 -12.74
C ALA A 52 8.61 7.99 -13.89
N GLU A 53 9.95 8.09 -13.78
CA GLU A 53 10.90 7.49 -14.72
C GLU A 53 11.08 5.96 -14.55
N GLY A 54 10.23 5.30 -13.74
CA GLY A 54 10.25 3.85 -13.58
C GLY A 54 11.39 3.34 -12.71
N LYS A 55 11.98 4.21 -11.86
CA LYS A 55 12.94 3.79 -10.83
C LYS A 55 12.22 3.35 -9.57
N VAL A 56 12.91 2.51 -8.80
CA VAL A 56 12.45 2.06 -7.49
C VAL A 56 13.61 1.95 -6.52
N VAL A 57 13.42 2.39 -5.29
CA VAL A 57 14.31 2.05 -4.17
C VAL A 57 13.51 1.31 -3.10
N ARG A 58 14.09 0.24 -2.55
CA ARG A 58 13.55 -0.52 -1.42
C ARG A 58 14.57 -0.50 -0.29
N PHE A 59 14.18 -0.10 0.92
CA PHE A 59 15.07 -0.02 2.07
C PHE A 59 14.33 -0.26 3.39
N LYS A 60 15.03 -0.71 4.43
CA LYS A 60 14.46 -0.90 5.78
C LYS A 60 14.07 0.42 6.42
N GLU A 61 12.92 0.47 7.07
CA GLU A 61 12.42 1.68 7.74
C GLU A 61 13.29 2.11 8.93
N SER A 62 14.06 1.19 9.52
CA SER A 62 15.08 1.46 10.54
C SER A 62 16.22 2.37 10.04
N SER A 63 16.43 2.47 8.73
CA SER A 63 17.40 3.41 8.13
C SER A 63 16.95 4.89 8.17
N VAL A 64 15.70 5.13 8.59
CA VAL A 64 15.11 6.45 8.81
C VAL A 64 14.79 6.59 10.30
N ARG A 65 15.48 7.51 10.98
CA ARG A 65 15.21 7.80 12.39
C ARG A 65 13.80 8.38 12.58
N ALA A 66 13.19 8.12 13.73
CA ALA A 66 11.96 8.80 14.12
C ALA A 66 12.21 10.31 14.32
N MET A 67 11.29 11.13 13.86
CA MET A 67 11.36 12.59 13.91
C MET A 67 10.01 13.19 14.28
N GLY A 68 10.02 14.35 14.93
CA GLY A 68 8.80 15.06 15.29
C GLY A 68 8.04 15.65 14.09
N CYS A 69 6.79 16.05 14.32
CA CYS A 69 5.89 16.61 13.30
C CYS A 69 6.46 17.84 12.55
N ASN A 70 7.09 18.78 13.26
CA ASN A 70 7.58 20.06 12.72
C ASN A 70 8.94 19.99 11.99
N THR A 71 9.23 18.86 11.36
CA THR A 71 10.48 18.58 10.62
C THR A 71 10.19 18.17 9.17
N THR A 72 11.19 18.38 8.31
CA THR A 72 11.11 18.11 6.86
C THR A 72 11.28 16.63 6.53
N GLY A 73 12.20 15.93 7.19
CA GLY A 73 12.51 14.53 6.89
C GLY A 73 13.92 14.36 6.32
N VAL A 74 14.17 13.22 5.69
CA VAL A 74 15.47 12.85 5.09
C VAL A 74 15.27 12.29 3.70
N ARG A 75 16.31 12.30 2.87
CA ARG A 75 16.24 11.73 1.51
C ARG A 75 16.00 10.21 1.55
N GLY A 76 14.95 9.78 0.85
CA GLY A 76 14.59 8.39 0.61
C GLY A 76 15.14 7.85 -0.72
N ILE A 77 15.00 8.61 -1.80
CA ILE A 77 15.54 8.29 -3.14
C ILE A 77 16.28 9.50 -3.72
N ARG A 78 17.31 9.27 -4.54
CA ARG A 78 17.96 10.32 -5.34
C ARG A 78 17.38 10.29 -6.75
N LEU A 79 16.51 11.25 -7.04
CA LEU A 79 15.84 11.40 -8.33
C LEU A 79 16.79 11.98 -9.40
N GLY A 80 16.48 11.68 -10.65
CA GLY A 80 17.03 12.38 -11.81
C GLY A 80 16.48 13.80 -11.94
N GLU A 81 16.96 14.54 -12.92
CA GLU A 81 16.41 15.85 -13.24
C GLU A 81 14.98 15.70 -13.81
N GLY A 82 14.00 16.41 -13.26
CA GLY A 82 12.60 16.32 -13.68
C GLY A 82 11.82 15.09 -13.20
N ASP A 83 12.49 14.10 -12.59
CA ASP A 83 11.82 12.92 -12.03
C ASP A 83 11.15 13.23 -10.68
N LYS A 84 10.11 12.47 -10.34
CA LYS A 84 9.34 12.60 -9.09
C LYS A 84 8.86 11.25 -8.60
N VAL A 85 8.69 11.11 -7.28
CA VAL A 85 8.05 9.94 -6.67
C VAL A 85 6.55 9.97 -6.94
N VAL A 86 6.02 8.84 -7.40
CA VAL A 86 4.60 8.65 -7.72
C VAL A 86 3.90 7.67 -6.79
N SER A 87 4.65 6.81 -6.08
CA SER A 87 4.04 5.85 -5.15
C SER A 87 4.95 5.49 -3.97
N LEU A 88 4.32 5.29 -2.82
CA LEU A 88 4.89 4.72 -1.60
C LEU A 88 4.23 3.36 -1.37
N ILE A 89 5.02 2.32 -1.15
CA ILE A 89 4.52 1.00 -0.76
C ILE A 89 5.31 0.51 0.46
N VAL A 90 4.59 0.04 1.48
CA VAL A 90 5.15 -0.78 2.57
C VAL A 90 4.77 -2.23 2.25
N PRO A 91 5.68 -3.02 1.65
CA PRO A 91 5.34 -4.36 1.20
C PRO A 91 5.00 -5.27 2.37
N ARG A 92 3.86 -5.96 2.29
CA ARG A 92 3.41 -6.96 3.27
C ARG A 92 3.00 -8.24 2.53
N GLY A 93 3.36 -9.40 3.06
CA GLY A 93 3.12 -10.68 2.39
C GLY A 93 3.82 -10.81 1.04
N ASP A 94 3.30 -11.71 0.20
CA ASP A 94 3.94 -12.13 -1.05
C ASP A 94 3.30 -11.54 -2.32
N GLY A 95 2.28 -10.69 -2.16
CA GLY A 95 1.58 -10.04 -3.26
C GLY A 95 2.54 -9.33 -4.23
N ALA A 96 2.25 -9.42 -5.52
CA ALA A 96 3.08 -8.84 -6.57
C ALA A 96 2.96 -7.30 -6.60
N ILE A 97 3.99 -6.64 -7.13
CA ILE A 97 3.94 -5.20 -7.42
C ILE A 97 3.38 -5.02 -8.83
N LEU A 98 2.23 -4.37 -8.90
CA LEU A 98 1.64 -3.89 -10.15
C LEU A 98 2.12 -2.46 -10.42
N THR A 99 2.55 -2.18 -11.64
CA THR A 99 2.92 -0.84 -12.10
C THR A 99 2.19 -0.52 -13.40
N ALA A 100 1.62 0.69 -13.50
CA ALA A 100 0.95 1.18 -14.71
C ALA A 100 1.57 2.49 -15.21
N THR A 101 1.53 2.72 -16.52
CA THR A 101 2.09 3.89 -17.20
C THR A 101 1.01 4.68 -17.95
N GLN A 102 1.34 5.91 -18.35
CA GLN A 102 0.41 6.88 -18.94
C GLN A 102 -0.31 6.33 -20.18
N ASN A 103 0.39 5.59 -21.05
CA ASN A 103 -0.20 5.07 -22.30
C ASN A 103 -0.86 3.70 -22.11
N GLY A 104 -1.28 3.37 -20.88
CA GLY A 104 -2.04 2.15 -20.58
C GLY A 104 -1.22 0.86 -20.55
N TYR A 105 0.10 0.93 -20.47
CA TYR A 105 0.95 -0.24 -20.27
C TYR A 105 1.18 -0.54 -18.79
N GLY A 106 1.45 -1.78 -18.47
CA GLY A 106 1.80 -2.17 -17.11
C GLY A 106 2.12 -3.65 -16.99
N LYS A 107 2.39 -4.07 -15.76
CA LYS A 107 2.78 -5.45 -15.46
C LYS A 107 2.73 -5.71 -13.97
N ARG A 108 2.73 -7.00 -13.63
CA ARG A 108 3.02 -7.48 -12.28
C ARG A 108 4.45 -8.00 -12.22
N THR A 109 5.13 -7.74 -11.12
CA THR A 109 6.45 -8.31 -10.83
C THR A 109 6.47 -8.76 -9.39
N ALA A 110 6.96 -9.97 -9.12
CA ALA A 110 7.03 -10.52 -7.77
C ALA A 110 7.80 -9.58 -6.85
N VAL A 111 7.31 -9.37 -5.63
CA VAL A 111 7.95 -8.46 -4.65
C VAL A 111 9.38 -8.89 -4.33
N ALA A 112 9.66 -10.18 -4.35
CA ALA A 112 10.99 -10.76 -4.15
C ALA A 112 12.03 -10.31 -5.20
N GLU A 113 11.61 -9.93 -6.40
CA GLU A 113 12.54 -9.42 -7.42
C GLU A 113 13.11 -8.04 -7.06
N TYR A 114 12.46 -7.29 -6.16
CA TYR A 114 12.91 -5.96 -5.71
C TYR A 114 13.96 -6.06 -4.59
N PRO A 115 15.26 -5.84 -4.85
CA PRO A 115 16.29 -6.03 -3.86
C PRO A 115 16.24 -4.90 -2.84
N THR A 116 16.39 -5.25 -1.58
CA THR A 116 16.67 -4.29 -0.53
C THR A 116 18.05 -3.66 -0.74
N LYS A 117 18.08 -2.33 -0.79
CA LYS A 117 19.28 -1.49 -0.96
C LYS A 117 19.29 -0.42 0.12
N SER A 118 20.32 0.42 0.12
CA SER A 118 20.35 1.63 0.94
C SER A 118 19.40 2.69 0.37
N ARG A 119 18.81 3.49 1.27
CA ARG A 119 18.11 4.72 0.92
C ARG A 119 19.06 5.74 0.28
N ALA A 120 18.49 6.81 -0.28
CA ALA A 120 19.19 7.92 -0.95
C ALA A 120 20.05 7.49 -2.16
N THR A 121 19.85 6.28 -2.67
CA THR A 121 20.43 5.80 -3.93
C THR A 121 19.54 6.20 -5.10
N LYS A 122 20.02 6.01 -6.34
CA LYS A 122 19.23 6.23 -7.56
C LYS A 122 18.14 5.17 -7.79
N GLY A 123 18.11 4.11 -6.97
CA GLY A 123 17.24 2.96 -7.19
C GLY A 123 17.67 2.07 -8.36
N VAL A 124 16.85 1.06 -8.63
CA VAL A 124 16.95 0.13 -9.77
C VAL A 124 15.75 0.33 -10.70
N ILE A 125 15.76 -0.31 -11.86
CA ILE A 125 14.63 -0.27 -12.80
C ILE A 125 13.47 -1.12 -12.23
N SER A 126 12.28 -0.53 -12.13
CA SER A 126 11.02 -1.24 -11.88
C SER A 126 10.33 -1.61 -13.19
N ILE A 127 10.32 -0.69 -14.15
CA ILE A 127 9.76 -0.85 -15.51
C ILE A 127 10.57 0.01 -16.48
N LYS A 128 10.73 -0.44 -17.73
CA LYS A 128 11.36 0.37 -18.77
C LYS A 128 10.36 1.42 -19.27
N VAL A 129 10.57 2.67 -18.88
CA VAL A 129 9.88 3.82 -19.45
C VAL A 129 10.46 4.12 -20.83
N THR A 130 9.57 4.28 -21.81
CA THR A 130 9.88 4.62 -23.21
C THR A 130 8.74 5.48 -23.76
N GLU A 131 8.94 6.16 -24.89
CA GLU A 131 7.88 6.95 -25.56
C GLU A 131 6.59 6.16 -25.76
N ARG A 132 6.71 4.87 -26.12
CA ARG A 132 5.57 3.94 -26.25
C ARG A 132 4.73 3.84 -24.96
N ASN A 133 5.39 3.83 -23.82
CA ASN A 133 4.78 3.55 -22.52
C ASN A 133 4.28 4.82 -21.83
N GLY A 134 5.01 5.92 -21.99
CA GLY A 134 4.88 7.08 -21.12
C GLY A 134 5.44 6.84 -19.72
N LEU A 135 5.33 7.84 -18.86
CA LEU A 135 5.79 7.80 -17.48
C LEU A 135 4.95 6.85 -16.64
N VAL A 136 5.49 6.41 -15.50
CA VAL A 136 4.74 5.66 -14.50
C VAL A 136 3.71 6.56 -13.84
N VAL A 137 2.46 6.09 -13.79
CA VAL A 137 1.35 6.76 -13.11
C VAL A 137 1.29 6.33 -11.64
N GLY A 138 1.49 5.04 -11.39
CA GLY A 138 1.50 4.52 -10.04
C GLY A 138 1.95 3.07 -9.97
N ALA A 139 2.23 2.65 -8.74
CA ALA A 139 2.49 1.27 -8.38
C ALA A 139 1.74 0.91 -7.10
N VAL A 140 1.25 -0.32 -7.03
CA VAL A 140 0.51 -0.85 -5.88
C VAL A 140 0.80 -2.34 -5.70
N GLN A 141 0.86 -2.80 -4.46
CA GLN A 141 0.96 -4.23 -4.16
C GLN A 141 -0.43 -4.86 -4.27
N VAL A 142 -0.52 -6.00 -4.95
CA VAL A 142 -1.77 -6.70 -5.24
C VAL A 142 -1.62 -8.20 -5.06
N ASP A 143 -2.68 -8.82 -4.57
CA ASP A 143 -2.86 -10.27 -4.52
C ASP A 143 -3.56 -10.76 -5.79
N ASP A 144 -3.51 -12.07 -6.08
CA ASP A 144 -4.05 -12.62 -7.33
C ASP A 144 -5.57 -12.47 -7.49
N CYS A 145 -6.30 -12.43 -6.38
CA CYS A 145 -7.74 -12.18 -6.32
C CYS A 145 -8.12 -10.70 -6.34
N ASP A 146 -7.16 -9.78 -6.21
CA ASP A 146 -7.47 -8.36 -6.25
C ASP A 146 -7.96 -7.93 -7.65
N GLN A 147 -8.60 -6.77 -7.67
CA GLN A 147 -8.88 -6.04 -8.89
C GLN A 147 -8.16 -4.69 -8.85
N ILE A 148 -7.95 -4.10 -10.03
CA ILE A 148 -7.49 -2.72 -10.15
C ILE A 148 -8.49 -1.90 -10.92
N MET A 149 -8.51 -0.61 -10.60
CA MET A 149 -9.26 0.40 -11.30
C MET A 149 -8.28 1.45 -11.84
N MET A 150 -8.42 1.77 -13.12
CA MET A 150 -7.66 2.82 -13.78
C MET A 150 -8.62 3.88 -14.32
N ILE A 151 -8.20 5.13 -14.27
CA ILE A 151 -8.93 6.29 -14.81
C ILE A 151 -8.03 7.09 -15.75
N THR A 152 -8.60 7.52 -16.88
CA THR A 152 -7.92 8.43 -17.82
C THR A 152 -8.34 9.89 -17.62
N ASP A 153 -7.56 10.82 -18.18
CA ASP A 153 -7.91 12.25 -18.24
C ASP A 153 -9.20 12.54 -19.04
N ALA A 154 -9.57 11.66 -19.96
CA ALA A 154 -10.86 11.69 -20.67
C ALA A 154 -12.04 11.13 -19.85
N GLY A 155 -11.80 10.60 -18.64
CA GLY A 155 -12.82 10.03 -17.77
C GLY A 155 -13.17 8.58 -18.07
N THR A 156 -12.39 7.88 -18.89
CA THR A 156 -12.56 6.44 -19.13
C THR A 156 -12.15 5.67 -17.87
N LEU A 157 -13.07 4.88 -17.33
CA LEU A 157 -12.85 4.03 -16.16
C LEU A 157 -12.77 2.56 -16.58
N VAL A 158 -11.69 1.87 -16.21
CA VAL A 158 -11.50 0.45 -16.50
C VAL A 158 -11.19 -0.31 -15.22
N ARG A 159 -11.94 -1.38 -15.00
CA ARG A 159 -11.74 -2.33 -13.89
C ARG A 159 -11.24 -3.65 -14.47
N THR A 160 -10.15 -4.17 -13.91
CA THR A 160 -9.47 -5.38 -14.42
C THR A 160 -9.07 -6.28 -13.27
N ARG A 161 -9.27 -7.59 -13.42
CA ARG A 161 -8.78 -8.58 -12.47
C ARG A 161 -7.26 -8.65 -12.54
N VAL A 162 -6.61 -8.65 -11.38
CA VAL A 162 -5.14 -8.68 -11.30
C VAL A 162 -4.59 -9.98 -11.90
N SER A 163 -5.30 -11.11 -11.72
CA SER A 163 -4.94 -12.41 -12.29
C SER A 163 -4.78 -12.44 -13.82
N GLU A 164 -5.42 -11.53 -14.55
CA GLU A 164 -5.32 -11.43 -16.02
C GLU A 164 -4.04 -10.71 -16.48
N ILE A 165 -3.36 -10.02 -15.57
CA ILE A 165 -2.18 -9.22 -15.90
C ILE A 165 -0.93 -10.10 -15.81
N SER A 166 -0.09 -10.04 -16.83
CA SER A 166 1.12 -10.87 -16.89
C SER A 166 2.11 -10.56 -15.76
N ILE A 167 2.61 -11.62 -15.13
CA ILE A 167 3.75 -11.56 -14.21
C ILE A 167 5.03 -11.67 -15.05
N VAL A 168 5.82 -10.61 -15.06
CA VAL A 168 7.09 -10.55 -15.79
C VAL A 168 8.14 -9.80 -14.98
N GLY A 169 9.41 -10.02 -15.30
CA GLY A 169 10.52 -9.37 -14.62
C GLY A 169 10.53 -7.85 -14.80
N ARG A 170 11.27 -7.16 -13.95
CA ARG A 170 11.28 -5.68 -13.93
C ARG A 170 11.80 -5.01 -15.19
N ASN A 171 12.84 -5.56 -15.81
CA ASN A 171 13.54 -4.92 -16.92
C ASN A 171 12.82 -5.10 -18.27
N THR A 172 11.50 -4.94 -18.25
CA THR A 172 10.57 -5.11 -19.37
C THR A 172 9.72 -3.84 -19.51
N GLN A 173 9.04 -3.69 -20.65
CA GLN A 173 8.11 -2.56 -20.88
C GLN A 173 6.67 -2.90 -20.47
N GLY A 174 6.41 -4.09 -19.92
CA GLY A 174 5.04 -4.53 -19.63
C GLY A 174 4.17 -4.80 -20.87
N VAL A 175 2.90 -5.09 -20.58
CA VAL A 175 1.83 -5.42 -21.52
C VAL A 175 0.73 -4.35 -21.49
N ILE A 176 -0.20 -4.39 -22.43
CA ILE A 176 -1.33 -3.47 -22.46
C ILE A 176 -2.31 -3.84 -21.35
N LEU A 177 -2.61 -2.90 -20.46
CA LEU A 177 -3.68 -3.01 -19.46
C LEU A 177 -4.97 -2.36 -19.97
N ILE A 178 -4.84 -1.22 -20.65
CA ILE A 178 -5.92 -0.46 -21.28
C ILE A 178 -5.42 0.12 -22.60
N ARG A 179 -6.28 0.19 -23.61
CA ARG A 179 -6.00 0.91 -24.84
C ARG A 179 -6.47 2.35 -24.67
N THR A 180 -5.55 3.31 -24.75
CA THR A 180 -5.87 4.73 -24.76
C THR A 180 -5.97 5.26 -26.19
N ALA A 181 -6.75 6.32 -26.39
CA ALA A 181 -6.66 7.13 -27.61
C ALA A 181 -5.33 7.90 -27.70
N GLU A 182 -5.04 8.53 -28.84
CA GLU A 182 -3.76 9.21 -29.10
C GLU A 182 -3.49 10.38 -28.13
N ASP A 183 -4.54 11.08 -27.70
CA ASP A 183 -4.49 12.21 -26.75
C ASP A 183 -5.09 11.88 -25.37
N GLU A 184 -5.17 10.60 -25.01
CA GLU A 184 -5.74 10.13 -23.75
C GLU A 184 -4.67 9.45 -22.90
N ASN A 185 -4.55 9.83 -21.64
CA ASN A 185 -3.57 9.27 -20.72
C ASN A 185 -4.24 8.72 -19.47
N VAL A 186 -3.73 7.59 -18.97
CA VAL A 186 -4.01 7.12 -17.62
C VAL A 186 -3.46 8.13 -16.62
N VAL A 187 -4.31 8.57 -15.69
CA VAL A 187 -3.97 9.55 -14.63
C VAL A 187 -4.15 9.00 -13.22
N GLY A 188 -4.81 7.84 -13.07
CA GLY A 188 -4.98 7.20 -11.78
C GLY A 188 -4.98 5.67 -11.86
N LEU A 189 -4.47 5.06 -10.81
CA LEU A 189 -4.45 3.61 -10.58
C LEU A 189 -4.81 3.38 -9.11
N GLN A 190 -5.76 2.49 -8.85
CA GLN A 190 -6.12 2.11 -7.49
C GLN A 190 -6.44 0.63 -7.39
N ARG A 191 -6.03 0.00 -6.28
CA ARG A 191 -6.40 -1.36 -5.94
C ARG A 191 -7.82 -1.42 -5.36
N VAL A 192 -8.58 -2.41 -5.80
CA VAL A 192 -9.89 -2.77 -5.26
C VAL A 192 -9.73 -4.18 -4.69
N ALA A 193 -9.68 -4.28 -3.36
CA ALA A 193 -9.71 -5.57 -2.71
C ALA A 193 -11.09 -6.21 -2.95
N GLU A 194 -11.13 -7.45 -3.39
CA GLU A 194 -12.38 -8.21 -3.35
C GLU A 194 -12.71 -8.51 -1.88
N PRO A 195 -13.95 -8.24 -1.42
CA PRO A 195 -14.38 -8.74 -0.14
C PRO A 195 -14.33 -10.26 -0.18
N VAL A 196 -13.71 -10.87 0.82
CA VAL A 196 -13.84 -12.30 1.06
C VAL A 196 -15.29 -12.50 1.49
N ASP A 197 -16.08 -13.25 0.73
CA ASP A 197 -17.46 -13.56 1.12
C ASP A 197 -17.43 -14.28 2.48
N GLU A 198 -18.23 -13.79 3.44
CA GLU A 198 -18.28 -14.33 4.81
C GLU A 198 -18.77 -15.80 4.87
N GLU A 199 -19.28 -16.35 3.77
CA GLU A 199 -19.79 -17.74 3.68
C GLU A 199 -18.70 -18.82 3.73
N ASP A 200 -17.42 -18.49 3.54
CA ASP A 200 -16.31 -19.46 3.64
C ASP A 200 -15.78 -19.67 5.07
N LEU A 201 -16.33 -18.96 6.08
CA LEU A 201 -15.89 -19.05 7.48
C LEU A 201 -16.68 -20.05 8.35
N ASP A 202 -17.75 -20.67 7.82
CA ASP A 202 -18.68 -21.51 8.61
C ASP A 202 -18.44 -23.03 8.53
N THR A 203 -17.28 -23.51 8.06
CA THR A 203 -17.00 -24.96 7.95
C THR A 203 -15.98 -25.53 8.94
N ILE A 204 -15.80 -24.91 10.11
CA ILE A 204 -15.00 -25.52 11.19
C ILE A 204 -15.82 -25.67 12.48
N ASP A 205 -16.25 -26.93 12.66
CA ASP A 205 -16.56 -27.64 13.91
C ASP A 205 -17.92 -27.43 14.58
N GLY A 206 -18.94 -28.08 14.01
CA GLY A 206 -20.23 -28.37 14.65
C GLY A 206 -20.41 -29.85 15.01
N SER A 207 -19.35 -30.55 15.44
CA SER A 207 -19.48 -31.94 15.90
C SER A 207 -19.78 -32.03 17.40
N ALA A 208 -21.08 -32.07 17.69
CA ALA A 208 -21.73 -32.88 18.71
C ALA A 208 -21.10 -32.96 20.13
N ALA A 209 -21.73 -32.26 21.06
CA ALA A 209 -21.92 -32.78 22.42
C ALA A 209 -23.43 -32.75 22.71
N GLU A 210 -24.09 -33.88 22.43
CA GLU A 210 -25.42 -34.17 22.95
C GLU A 210 -25.35 -34.26 24.49
N GLY A 211 -26.37 -33.70 25.14
CA GLY A 211 -26.48 -33.64 26.59
C GLY A 211 -26.78 -34.97 27.26
N ASP A 212 -26.69 -34.95 28.58
CA ASP A 212 -27.46 -35.85 29.42
C ASP A 212 -27.98 -35.03 30.62
N ASP A 213 -29.31 -35.04 30.76
CA ASP A 213 -30.08 -34.52 31.88
C ASP A 213 -30.01 -35.52 33.04
N GLU A 214 -29.64 -35.09 34.25
CA GLU A 214 -30.17 -35.71 35.47
C GLU A 214 -30.66 -34.64 36.47
N ILE A 215 -31.98 -34.62 36.61
CA ILE A 215 -32.82 -33.92 37.59
C ILE A 215 -32.81 -34.77 38.89
N ALA A 216 -32.41 -34.26 40.07
CA ALA A 216 -33.23 -33.69 41.18
C ALA A 216 -32.63 -34.15 42.54
N PRO A 217 -33.06 -33.66 43.72
CA PRO A 217 -34.05 -32.60 44.01
C PRO A 217 -33.55 -31.50 44.95
N GLU A 218 -34.38 -30.47 45.06
CA GLU A 218 -34.37 -29.40 46.06
C GLU A 218 -34.48 -29.93 47.50
N VAL A 219 -33.81 -29.22 48.42
CA VAL A 219 -34.24 -29.14 49.81
C VAL A 219 -34.11 -27.68 50.25
N ASP A 220 -35.25 -27.04 50.44
CA ASP A 220 -35.41 -25.78 51.15
C ASP A 220 -34.90 -25.91 52.59
N VAL A 221 -34.09 -24.95 53.06
CA VAL A 221 -34.19 -24.47 54.44
C VAL A 221 -33.85 -22.97 54.46
N ASP A 222 -34.86 -22.17 54.75
CA ASP A 222 -34.76 -20.78 55.21
C ASP A 222 -33.82 -20.64 56.41
N ASP A 223 -32.98 -19.60 56.45
CA ASP A 223 -32.88 -18.69 57.60
C ASP A 223 -31.90 -17.53 57.27
N GLU A 224 -32.44 -16.33 57.07
CA GLU A 224 -31.78 -15.11 57.57
C GLU A 224 -32.23 -14.91 59.02
N PRO A 225 -31.35 -14.39 59.89
CA PRO A 225 -31.53 -12.97 60.19
C PRO A 225 -30.24 -12.16 60.37
N GLU A 226 -30.48 -10.86 60.41
CA GLU A 226 -29.60 -9.70 60.57
C GLU A 226 -28.84 -9.62 61.91
N GLU A 227 -27.90 -8.65 61.95
CA GLU A 227 -27.24 -7.98 63.10
C GLU A 227 -26.09 -8.74 63.80
N GLU A 228 -24.92 -8.17 64.13
CA GLU A 228 -24.49 -6.79 64.48
C GLU A 228 -23.18 -6.35 63.79
#